data_AF-A0A519Z4F1-F1
#
_entry.id   AF-A0A519Z4F1-F1
#
_cell.length_a   1.000
_cell.length_b   1.000
_cell.length_c   1.000
_cell.angle_alpha   90.00
_cell.angle_beta   90.00
_cell.angle_gamma   90.00
#
_symmetry.space_group_name_H-M   'P 1'
#
loop_
_entity.id
_entity.type
_entity.pdbx_description
1 polymer ?
#
loop_
_entity_poly.entity_id
_entity_poly.type
_entity_poly.pdbx_seq_one_letter_code
_entity_poly.pdbx_strand_id
1 'polypeptide(L)'
;GDRVTWSIFSSDADSIMSRSGMPQKADGLFKYGHAQVSENDPLHGGLSTHCILKAGTAVMRLSPEVPLPVAAIINCAVATVAGALRLAGNVKNKTILITGCGLLGMVCAAMCKQKGAKYVHMADINLSRLNQSTAFGADELHLLKDNAAILPNRIDITFDMSGSPDAMQQGLDALGIGGIAVWVGAVFNTRKVHLDAESIVRRLLTIKGLHNYNFEDFVVAVEFICQSHDVFPFEQVIGKEFVLASTNEAFEYAVNYKPLRVGINFELF
;
A
#
# COMPACT_ATOMS: atom_id res chain seq x y z
N GLY A 1 16.38 -24.37 -0.94
CA GLY A 1 16.77 -23.36 0.06
C GLY A 1 15.54 -22.79 0.72
N ASP A 2 15.70 -21.85 1.64
CA ASP A 2 14.56 -21.14 2.25
C ASP A 2 13.85 -20.27 1.22
N ARG A 3 12.51 -20.21 1.30
CA ARG A 3 11.73 -19.21 0.58
C ARG A 3 11.71 -17.93 1.41
N VAL A 4 12.08 -16.80 0.81
CA VAL A 4 12.21 -15.53 1.53
C VAL A 4 11.54 -14.38 0.76
N THR A 5 11.17 -13.34 1.50
CA THR A 5 10.90 -12.00 0.97
C THR A 5 11.75 -10.99 1.74
N TRP A 6 11.89 -9.79 1.22
CA TRP A 6 12.78 -8.77 1.77
C TRP A 6 12.20 -7.36 1.65
N SER A 7 12.68 -6.44 2.48
CA SER A 7 12.31 -5.03 2.38
C SER A 7 12.72 -4.43 1.04
N ILE A 8 11.89 -3.55 0.47
CA ILE A 8 12.17 -2.85 -0.80
C ILE A 8 13.35 -1.88 -0.70
N PHE A 9 13.88 -1.67 0.49
CA PHE A 9 15.05 -0.85 0.74
C PHE A 9 16.07 -1.56 1.63
N SER A 10 17.30 -1.09 1.54
CA SER A 10 18.39 -1.36 2.47
C SER A 10 18.73 -0.06 3.18
N SER A 11 18.84 -0.09 4.50
CA SER A 11 19.17 1.07 5.31
C SER A 11 20.01 0.66 6.51
N ASP A 12 20.93 1.53 6.92
CA ASP A 12 21.64 1.35 8.19
C ASP A 12 20.65 1.52 9.35
N ALA A 13 20.47 0.47 10.14
CA ALA A 13 19.59 0.45 11.31
C ALA A 13 20.03 1.45 12.39
N ASP A 14 21.33 1.79 12.42
CA ASP A 14 21.91 2.73 13.38
C ASP A 14 21.92 4.18 12.87
N SER A 15 21.40 4.46 11.68
CA SER A 15 21.26 5.84 11.21
C SER A 15 20.28 6.64 12.08
N ILE A 16 20.42 7.97 12.09
CA ILE A 16 19.53 8.88 12.84
C ILE A 16 18.06 8.66 12.42
N MET A 17 17.81 8.54 11.12
CA MET A 17 16.47 8.37 10.59
C MET A 17 15.90 6.98 10.90
N SER A 18 16.70 5.92 10.82
CA SER A 18 16.28 4.57 11.22
C SER A 18 15.89 4.51 12.70
N ARG A 19 16.72 5.05 13.60
CA ARG A 19 16.40 5.14 15.03
C ARG A 19 15.18 6.02 15.34
N SER A 20 14.84 6.94 14.45
CA SER A 20 13.63 7.76 14.54
C SER A 20 12.41 7.09 13.89
N GLY A 21 12.51 5.81 13.49
CA GLY A 21 11.43 5.05 12.86
C GLY A 21 11.15 5.43 11.39
N MET A 22 12.10 6.12 10.75
CA MET A 22 12.00 6.59 9.36
C MET A 22 13.18 6.08 8.50
N PRO A 23 13.49 4.77 8.49
CA PRO A 23 14.64 4.25 7.77
C PRO A 23 14.62 4.57 6.26
N GLN A 24 13.44 4.75 5.66
CA GLN A 24 13.24 5.17 4.27
C GLN A 24 13.62 6.62 3.96
N LYS A 25 14.10 7.36 4.96
CA LYS A 25 14.64 8.72 4.85
C LYS A 25 16.10 8.80 5.29
N ALA A 26 16.73 7.68 5.62
CA ALA A 26 18.12 7.62 6.02
C ALA A 26 19.07 8.01 4.89
N ASP A 27 20.21 8.60 5.27
CA ASP A 27 21.32 8.81 4.36
C ASP A 27 21.86 7.46 3.87
N GLY A 28 22.23 7.40 2.58
CA GLY A 28 22.71 6.15 1.97
C GLY A 28 21.64 5.08 1.73
N LEU A 29 20.35 5.43 1.84
CA LEU A 29 19.25 4.53 1.51
C LEU A 29 19.42 3.92 0.11
N PHE A 30 19.42 2.60 0.04
CA PHE A 30 19.33 1.87 -1.22
C PHE A 30 17.88 1.39 -1.42
N LYS A 31 17.34 1.53 -2.63
CA LYS A 31 15.97 1.05 -2.94
C LYS A 31 15.96 0.16 -4.18
N TYR A 32 15.54 -1.09 -3.99
CA TYR A 32 15.43 -2.08 -5.07
C TYR A 32 14.46 -1.58 -6.15
N GLY A 33 14.85 -1.75 -7.41
CA GLY A 33 14.08 -1.27 -8.58
C GLY A 33 14.04 0.25 -8.78
N HIS A 34 14.80 1.04 -8.00
CA HIS A 34 14.94 2.50 -8.20
C HIS A 34 16.39 2.92 -8.43
N ALA A 35 17.35 2.20 -7.86
CA ALA A 35 18.76 2.40 -8.16
C ALA A 35 19.06 2.06 -9.62
N GLN A 36 19.89 2.89 -10.27
CA GLN A 36 20.34 2.61 -11.63
C GLN A 36 21.36 1.48 -11.62
N VAL A 37 21.13 0.49 -12.48
CA VAL A 37 22.05 -0.63 -12.72
C VAL A 37 23.37 -0.09 -13.27
N SER A 38 24.50 -0.60 -12.77
CA SER A 38 25.83 -0.30 -13.30
C SER A 38 26.62 -1.59 -13.52
N GLU A 39 27.72 -1.53 -14.27
CA GLU A 39 28.59 -2.70 -14.51
C GLU A 39 29.12 -3.31 -13.21
N ASN A 40 29.39 -2.47 -12.20
CA ASN A 40 29.92 -2.89 -10.90
C ASN A 40 28.83 -3.32 -9.90
N ASP A 41 27.56 -3.05 -10.20
CA ASP A 41 26.44 -3.41 -9.35
C ASP A 41 25.21 -3.80 -10.19
N PRO A 42 25.24 -4.95 -10.90
CA PRO A 42 24.23 -5.25 -11.90
C PRO A 42 22.99 -5.98 -11.35
N LEU A 43 23.08 -6.63 -10.17
CA LEU A 43 22.12 -7.64 -9.71
C LEU A 43 21.34 -7.18 -8.48
N HIS A 44 20.60 -6.09 -8.56
CA HIS A 44 19.80 -5.57 -7.44
C HIS A 44 18.36 -5.20 -7.86
N GLY A 45 17.89 -5.74 -8.98
CA GLY A 45 16.53 -5.57 -9.48
C GLY A 45 15.73 -6.87 -9.33
N GLY A 46 14.41 -6.77 -9.21
CA GLY A 46 13.51 -7.92 -9.15
C GLY A 46 13.16 -8.52 -10.53
N LEU A 47 13.47 -7.80 -11.62
CA LEU A 47 13.27 -8.26 -13.00
C LEU A 47 14.53 -8.99 -13.50
N SER A 48 14.95 -10.00 -12.75
CA SER A 48 16.19 -10.77 -12.97
C SER A 48 16.05 -12.16 -12.33
N THR A 49 16.74 -13.16 -12.87
CA THR A 49 16.80 -14.51 -12.27
C THR A 49 17.52 -14.52 -10.92
N HIS A 50 18.38 -13.53 -10.67
CA HIS A 50 19.14 -13.40 -9.44
C HIS A 50 19.11 -11.96 -8.92
N CYS A 51 19.05 -11.81 -7.60
CA CYS A 51 19.14 -10.54 -6.89
C CYS A 51 20.09 -10.70 -5.71
N ILE A 52 21.10 -9.83 -5.64
CA ILE A 52 22.05 -9.69 -4.53
C ILE A 52 21.44 -8.70 -3.54
N LEU A 53 21.13 -9.19 -2.35
CA LEU A 53 20.63 -8.33 -1.28
C LEU A 53 21.77 -7.56 -0.62
N LYS A 54 21.58 -6.24 -0.48
CA LYS A 54 22.50 -5.33 0.18
C LYS A 54 22.46 -5.51 1.70
N ALA A 55 23.58 -5.25 2.36
CA ALA A 55 23.65 -5.19 3.81
C ALA A 55 22.69 -4.10 4.34
N GLY A 56 21.94 -4.43 5.39
CA GLY A 56 20.86 -3.57 5.92
C GLY A 56 19.47 -3.84 5.30
N THR A 57 19.34 -4.86 4.45
CA THR A 57 18.05 -5.33 3.95
C THR A 57 17.43 -6.29 4.97
N ALA A 58 16.18 -6.03 5.37
CA ALA A 58 15.44 -6.97 6.20
C ALA A 58 14.99 -8.15 5.34
N VAL A 59 15.20 -9.37 5.84
CA VAL A 59 14.84 -10.62 5.15
C VAL A 59 13.98 -11.47 6.08
N MET A 60 12.86 -11.96 5.55
CA MET A 60 11.95 -12.82 6.28
C MET A 60 11.69 -14.11 5.51
N ARG A 61 11.67 -15.22 6.24
CA ARG A 61 11.22 -16.51 5.70
C ARG A 61 9.72 -16.44 5.45
N LEU A 62 9.31 -17.02 4.33
CA LEU A 62 7.91 -17.16 3.94
C LEU A 62 7.47 -18.61 4.08
N SER A 63 6.24 -18.81 4.56
CA SER A 63 5.59 -20.11 4.47
C SER A 63 5.53 -20.56 3.01
N PRO A 64 5.81 -21.83 2.70
CA PRO A 64 5.66 -22.36 1.35
C PRO A 64 4.21 -22.30 0.86
N GLU A 65 3.23 -22.21 1.76
CA GLU A 65 1.79 -22.16 1.46
C GLU A 65 1.32 -20.84 0.86
N VAL A 66 2.05 -19.73 1.11
CA VAL A 66 1.70 -18.43 0.54
C VAL A 66 1.95 -18.50 -0.97
N PRO A 67 0.99 -18.19 -1.86
CA PRO A 67 1.25 -18.20 -3.31
C PRO A 67 2.35 -17.21 -3.72
N LEU A 68 3.20 -17.56 -4.69
CA LEU A 68 4.31 -16.69 -5.15
C LEU A 68 3.83 -15.31 -5.64
N PRO A 69 2.76 -15.22 -6.45
CA PRO A 69 2.24 -13.93 -6.86
C PRO A 69 1.82 -13.05 -5.66
N VAL A 70 1.18 -13.64 -4.65
CA VAL A 70 0.77 -12.94 -3.42
C VAL A 70 1.98 -12.51 -2.58
N ALA A 71 3.01 -13.34 -2.50
CA ALA A 71 4.26 -12.98 -1.83
C ALA A 71 4.94 -11.74 -2.46
N ALA A 72 4.81 -11.56 -3.77
CA ALA A 72 5.45 -10.47 -4.52
C ALA A 72 4.86 -9.08 -4.23
N ILE A 73 3.69 -8.98 -3.57
CA ILE A 73 3.09 -7.69 -3.18
C ILE A 73 3.46 -7.27 -1.74
N ILE A 74 4.05 -8.16 -0.95
CA ILE A 74 4.36 -7.94 0.48
C ILE A 74 5.27 -6.71 0.66
N ASN A 75 6.39 -6.72 -0.04
CA ASN A 75 7.50 -5.79 0.18
C ASN A 75 7.20 -4.34 -0.24
N CYS A 76 6.06 -4.05 -0.88
CA CYS A 76 5.74 -2.71 -1.31
C CYS A 76 4.35 -2.34 -0.81
N ALA A 77 3.31 -2.85 -1.47
CA ALA A 77 1.94 -2.46 -1.18
C ALA A 77 1.53 -2.84 0.25
N VAL A 78 1.74 -4.09 0.64
CA VAL A 78 1.29 -4.59 1.95
C VAL A 78 2.05 -3.92 3.09
N ALA A 79 3.38 -3.82 3.00
CA ALA A 79 4.20 -3.13 3.99
C ALA A 79 3.87 -1.63 4.11
N THR A 80 3.57 -0.96 2.99
CA THR A 80 3.11 0.45 3.02
C THR A 80 1.78 0.58 3.74
N VAL A 81 0.84 -0.33 3.49
CA VAL A 81 -0.47 -0.32 4.17
C VAL A 81 -0.33 -0.65 5.66
N ALA A 82 0.56 -1.58 6.04
CA ALA A 82 0.87 -1.84 7.45
C ALA A 82 1.35 -0.57 8.16
N GLY A 83 2.25 0.20 7.53
CA GLY A 83 2.67 1.51 8.02
C GLY A 83 1.53 2.52 8.11
N ALA A 84 0.59 2.51 7.16
CA ALA A 84 -0.56 3.39 7.19
C ALA A 84 -1.43 3.09 8.41
N LEU A 85 -1.71 1.82 8.69
CA LEU A 85 -2.48 1.41 9.87
C LEU A 85 -1.73 1.72 11.18
N ARG A 86 -0.40 1.58 11.22
CA ARG A 86 0.40 2.04 12.37
C ARG A 86 0.19 3.53 12.64
N LEU A 87 0.22 4.37 11.60
CA LEU A 87 -0.03 5.81 11.76
C LEU A 87 -1.47 6.13 12.16
N ALA A 88 -2.44 5.37 11.66
CA ALA A 88 -3.85 5.52 12.02
C ALA A 88 -4.13 5.15 13.49
N GLY A 89 -3.34 4.25 14.07
CA GLY A 89 -3.54 3.75 15.42
C GLY A 89 -4.57 2.63 15.48
N ASN A 90 -5.37 2.57 16.54
CA ASN A 90 -6.34 1.50 16.72
C ASN A 90 -7.56 1.66 15.79
N VAL A 91 -7.68 0.75 14.82
CA VAL A 91 -8.83 0.67 13.90
C VAL A 91 -10.00 -0.18 14.43
N LYS A 92 -9.82 -0.90 15.54
CA LYS A 92 -10.86 -1.78 16.09
C LYS A 92 -12.10 -0.99 16.49
N ASN A 93 -13.27 -1.48 16.09
CA ASN A 93 -14.58 -0.88 16.30
C ASN A 93 -14.76 0.52 15.68
N LYS A 94 -13.88 0.93 14.76
CA LYS A 94 -13.92 2.23 14.07
C LYS A 94 -14.64 2.15 12.73
N THR A 95 -15.21 3.27 12.31
CA THR A 95 -15.73 3.47 10.96
C THR A 95 -14.62 4.09 10.11
N ILE A 96 -14.26 3.43 9.02
CA ILE A 96 -13.11 3.76 8.17
C ILE A 96 -13.61 4.19 6.80
N LEU A 97 -13.01 5.22 6.20
CA LEU A 97 -13.16 5.53 4.78
C LEU A 97 -11.81 5.38 4.06
N ILE A 98 -11.79 4.59 3.00
CA ILE A 98 -10.60 4.39 2.16
C ILE A 98 -10.91 4.95 0.77
N THR A 99 -10.13 5.92 0.32
CA THR A 99 -10.23 6.47 -1.04
C THR A 99 -9.15 5.85 -1.93
N GLY A 100 -9.56 5.35 -3.09
CA GLY A 100 -8.73 4.62 -4.04
C GLY A 100 -8.78 3.10 -3.82
N CYS A 101 -9.54 2.41 -4.65
CA CYS A 101 -9.66 0.95 -4.75
C CYS A 101 -8.53 0.34 -5.64
N GLY A 102 -7.32 0.89 -5.53
CA GLY A 102 -6.10 0.29 -6.07
C GLY A 102 -5.61 -0.88 -5.20
N LEU A 103 -4.46 -1.46 -5.53
CA LEU A 103 -3.84 -2.53 -4.72
C LEU A 103 -3.70 -2.13 -3.23
N LEU A 104 -3.23 -0.92 -2.95
CA LEU A 104 -3.12 -0.40 -1.57
C LEU A 104 -4.48 -0.32 -0.89
N GLY A 105 -5.52 0.13 -1.60
CA GLY A 105 -6.88 0.23 -1.05
C GLY A 105 -7.47 -1.13 -0.69
N MET A 106 -7.33 -2.12 -1.58
CA MET A 106 -7.78 -3.49 -1.33
C MET A 106 -7.10 -4.10 -0.11
N VAL A 107 -5.78 -3.96 -0.01
CA VAL A 107 -5.02 -4.45 1.14
C VAL A 107 -5.41 -3.68 2.41
N CYS A 108 -5.66 -2.38 2.32
CA CYS A 108 -6.09 -1.56 3.45
C CYS A 108 -7.46 -1.99 4.00
N ALA A 109 -8.43 -2.27 3.13
CA ALA A 109 -9.72 -2.79 3.54
C ALA A 109 -9.56 -4.12 4.28
N ALA A 110 -8.81 -5.06 3.69
CA ALA A 110 -8.56 -6.37 4.27
C ALA A 110 -7.87 -6.29 5.64
N MET A 111 -6.82 -5.46 5.77
CA MET A 111 -6.13 -5.23 7.05
C MET A 111 -7.03 -4.57 8.09
N CYS A 112 -7.87 -3.60 7.70
CA CYS A 112 -8.82 -2.96 8.61
C CYS A 112 -9.83 -3.98 9.17
N LYS A 113 -10.37 -4.84 8.31
CA LYS A 113 -11.33 -5.88 8.72
C LYS A 113 -10.68 -6.93 9.60
N GLN A 114 -9.49 -7.42 9.27
CA GLN A 114 -8.75 -8.35 10.12
C GLN A 114 -8.43 -7.77 11.51
N LYS A 115 -8.18 -6.45 11.59
CA LYS A 115 -7.98 -5.74 12.87
C LYS A 115 -9.28 -5.33 13.57
N GLY A 116 -10.44 -5.74 13.06
CA GLY A 116 -11.74 -5.57 13.69
C GLY A 116 -12.35 -4.18 13.52
N ALA A 117 -12.09 -3.49 12.41
CA ALA A 117 -12.85 -2.31 12.03
C ALA A 117 -14.35 -2.63 12.00
N LYS A 118 -15.16 -1.72 12.55
CA LYS A 118 -16.62 -1.91 12.62
C LYS A 118 -17.24 -1.86 11.24
N TYR A 119 -16.78 -0.89 10.44
CA TYR A 119 -17.36 -0.60 9.14
C TYR A 119 -16.32 0.05 8.23
N VAL A 120 -16.21 -0.43 6.99
CA VAL A 120 -15.21 0.02 6.01
C VAL A 120 -15.92 0.52 4.75
N HIS A 121 -15.91 1.84 4.56
CA HIS A 121 -16.35 2.47 3.32
C HIS A 121 -15.19 2.51 2.31
N MET A 122 -15.48 2.13 1.08
CA MET A 122 -14.54 2.23 -0.05
C MET A 122 -15.06 3.25 -1.06
N ALA A 123 -14.17 4.09 -1.59
CA ALA A 123 -14.52 5.08 -2.59
C ALA A 123 -13.52 5.06 -3.75
N ASP A 124 -14.01 5.07 -5.00
CA ASP A 124 -13.19 5.15 -6.21
C ASP A 124 -14.00 5.74 -7.37
N ILE A 125 -13.33 6.25 -8.40
CA ILE A 125 -13.95 6.71 -9.65
C ILE A 125 -14.25 5.55 -10.61
N ASN A 126 -13.58 4.41 -10.43
CA ASN A 126 -13.67 3.22 -11.26
C ASN A 126 -14.60 2.19 -10.61
N LEU A 127 -15.78 2.02 -11.18
CA LEU A 127 -16.81 1.10 -10.69
C LEU A 127 -16.32 -0.36 -10.62
N SER A 128 -15.51 -0.81 -11.57
CA SER A 128 -14.99 -2.19 -11.58
C SER A 128 -14.07 -2.45 -10.38
N ARG A 129 -13.13 -1.52 -10.12
CA ARG A 129 -12.27 -1.59 -8.93
C ARG A 129 -13.08 -1.47 -7.65
N LEU A 130 -14.06 -0.57 -7.61
CA LEU A 130 -14.92 -0.41 -6.44
C LEU A 130 -15.69 -1.70 -6.11
N ASN A 131 -16.27 -2.36 -7.12
CA ASN A 131 -17.00 -3.62 -6.93
C ASN A 131 -16.10 -4.77 -6.45
N GLN A 132 -14.84 -4.82 -6.88
CA GLN A 132 -13.88 -5.82 -6.39
C GLN A 132 -13.59 -5.67 -4.89
N SER A 133 -13.76 -4.48 -4.33
CA SER A 133 -13.39 -4.20 -2.93
C SER A 133 -14.26 -4.91 -1.89
N THR A 134 -15.47 -5.32 -2.26
CA THR A 134 -16.35 -6.13 -1.39
C THR A 134 -15.67 -7.43 -0.96
N ALA A 135 -14.92 -8.07 -1.85
CA ALA A 135 -14.20 -9.31 -1.55
C ALA A 135 -13.01 -9.10 -0.59
N PHE A 136 -12.58 -7.85 -0.41
CA PHE A 136 -11.54 -7.45 0.55
C PHE A 136 -12.14 -6.82 1.82
N GLY A 137 -13.45 -6.95 1.99
CA GLY A 137 -14.15 -6.58 3.22
C GLY A 137 -14.64 -5.13 3.27
N ALA A 138 -14.85 -4.50 2.11
CA ALA A 138 -15.65 -3.29 2.04
C ALA A 138 -17.11 -3.57 2.46
N ASP A 139 -17.63 -2.76 3.38
CA ASP A 139 -19.01 -2.84 3.84
C ASP A 139 -19.94 -1.93 3.00
N GLU A 140 -19.41 -0.83 2.46
CA GLU A 140 -20.19 0.13 1.66
C GLU A 140 -19.34 0.81 0.58
N LEU A 141 -19.93 1.01 -0.60
CA LEU A 141 -19.24 1.41 -1.83
C LEU A 141 -19.70 2.80 -2.30
N HIS A 142 -18.74 3.66 -2.62
CA HIS A 142 -18.97 5.06 -3.02
C HIS A 142 -18.31 5.37 -4.37
N LEU A 143 -19.11 5.43 -5.45
CA LEU A 143 -18.59 5.75 -6.78
C LEU A 143 -18.43 7.27 -6.94
N LEU A 144 -17.18 7.76 -6.96
CA LEU A 144 -16.83 9.19 -6.99
C LEU A 144 -16.95 9.83 -8.39
N LYS A 145 -18.01 9.53 -9.13
CA LYS A 145 -18.22 10.10 -10.47
C LYS A 145 -18.91 11.47 -10.38
N ASP A 146 -18.42 12.42 -11.18
CA ASP A 146 -19.04 13.74 -11.40
C ASP A 146 -19.29 14.59 -10.12
N ASN A 147 -18.50 14.38 -9.05
CA ASN A 147 -18.65 15.05 -7.74
C ASN A 147 -20.04 14.90 -7.08
N ALA A 148 -20.87 13.97 -7.56
CA ALA A 148 -22.23 13.76 -7.05
C ALA A 148 -22.29 12.78 -5.87
N ALA A 149 -21.20 12.06 -5.60
CA ALA A 149 -21.15 11.07 -4.55
C ALA A 149 -21.15 11.73 -3.17
N ILE A 150 -22.15 11.39 -2.35
CA ILE A 150 -22.20 11.79 -0.95
C ILE A 150 -21.40 10.77 -0.16
N LEU A 151 -20.20 11.14 0.24
CA LEU A 151 -19.43 10.35 1.19
C LEU A 151 -20.08 10.39 2.58
N PRO A 152 -19.89 9.33 3.38
CA PRO A 152 -20.36 9.30 4.76
C PRO A 152 -19.73 10.43 5.58
N ASN A 153 -20.44 10.85 6.62
CA ASN A 153 -19.90 11.76 7.62
C ASN A 153 -19.56 11.00 8.91
N ARG A 154 -18.86 11.68 9.84
CA ARG A 154 -18.48 11.13 11.15
C ARG A 154 -17.58 9.89 11.05
N ILE A 155 -16.74 9.85 10.03
CA ILE A 155 -15.70 8.82 9.88
C ILE A 155 -14.62 8.99 10.95
N ASP A 156 -14.22 7.90 11.61
CA ASP A 156 -13.15 7.96 12.61
C ASP A 156 -11.78 8.13 11.94
N ILE A 157 -11.53 7.39 10.86
CA ILE A 157 -10.22 7.33 10.19
C ILE A 157 -10.42 7.31 8.68
N THR A 158 -9.69 8.17 7.96
CA THR A 158 -9.61 8.14 6.50
C THR A 158 -8.22 7.72 6.04
N PHE A 159 -8.18 6.89 5.00
CA PHE A 159 -6.95 6.53 4.30
C PHE A 159 -7.03 6.98 2.85
N ASP A 160 -6.13 7.87 2.43
CA ASP A 160 -5.95 8.16 1.02
C ASP A 160 -4.90 7.24 0.38
N MET A 161 -5.39 6.33 -0.46
CA MET A 161 -4.60 5.42 -1.30
C MET A 161 -4.61 5.84 -2.77
N SER A 162 -5.26 6.97 -3.11
CA SER A 162 -5.42 7.45 -4.49
C SER A 162 -4.36 8.46 -4.91
N GLY A 163 -3.85 9.27 -3.97
CA GLY A 163 -2.99 10.41 -4.27
C GLY A 163 -3.72 11.60 -4.89
N SER A 164 -5.05 11.55 -5.00
CA SER A 164 -5.86 12.64 -5.53
C SER A 164 -6.10 13.73 -4.48
N PRO A 165 -5.77 15.00 -4.78
CA PRO A 165 -6.11 16.12 -3.91
C PRO A 165 -7.61 16.25 -3.62
N ASP A 166 -8.47 15.86 -4.58
CA ASP A 166 -9.93 15.86 -4.38
C ASP A 166 -10.34 14.80 -3.36
N ALA A 167 -9.77 13.60 -3.46
CA ALA A 167 -10.05 12.51 -2.51
C ALA A 167 -9.54 12.84 -1.10
N MET A 168 -8.38 13.48 -0.97
CA MET A 168 -7.87 13.95 0.33
C MET A 168 -8.78 14.99 0.96
N GLN A 169 -9.27 15.96 0.17
CA GLN A 169 -10.21 16.98 0.65
C GLN A 169 -11.51 16.35 1.12
N GLN A 170 -12.12 15.52 0.27
CA GLN A 170 -13.34 14.79 0.56
C GLN A 170 -13.19 13.89 1.80
N GLY A 171 -12.03 13.23 1.95
CA GLY A 171 -11.70 12.45 3.14
C GLY A 171 -11.63 13.28 4.41
N LEU A 172 -11.05 14.49 4.37
CA LEU A 172 -11.06 15.41 5.52
C LEU A 172 -12.49 15.87 5.87
N ASP A 173 -13.29 16.20 4.86
CA ASP A 173 -14.66 16.66 5.04
C ASP A 173 -15.53 15.58 5.71
N ALA A 174 -15.30 14.30 5.38
CA ALA A 174 -15.99 13.14 5.93
C ALA A 174 -15.69 12.83 7.42
N LEU A 175 -14.55 13.29 7.96
CA LEU A 175 -14.12 12.92 9.33
C LEU A 175 -15.12 13.36 10.42
N GLY A 176 -15.17 12.62 11.52
CA GLY A 176 -15.78 13.07 12.77
C GLY A 176 -14.89 14.03 13.55
N ILE A 177 -15.38 14.49 14.71
CA ILE A 177 -14.53 15.19 15.69
C ILE A 177 -13.49 14.19 16.22
N GLY A 178 -12.23 14.60 16.30
CA GLY A 178 -11.10 13.76 16.71
C GLY A 178 -10.61 12.82 15.61
N GLY A 179 -11.10 12.96 14.38
CA GLY A 179 -10.80 12.07 13.27
C GLY A 179 -9.35 12.16 12.78
N ILE A 180 -8.86 11.08 12.18
CA ILE A 180 -7.48 10.97 11.66
C ILE A 180 -7.51 10.73 10.16
N ALA A 181 -6.81 11.56 9.39
CA ALA A 181 -6.50 11.31 7.99
C ALA A 181 -5.07 10.78 7.86
N VAL A 182 -4.90 9.67 7.13
CA VAL A 182 -3.60 9.11 6.74
C VAL A 182 -3.48 9.17 5.22
N TRP A 183 -2.54 9.96 4.73
CA TRP A 183 -2.29 10.15 3.30
C TRP A 183 -1.07 9.37 2.84
N VAL A 184 -1.26 8.55 1.80
CA VAL A 184 -0.24 7.62 1.30
C VAL A 184 -0.01 7.81 -0.20
N GLY A 185 -1.06 8.04 -1.00
CA GLY A 185 -0.98 7.99 -2.45
C GLY A 185 -0.24 9.16 -3.14
N ALA A 186 -0.04 10.29 -2.47
CA ALA A 186 0.50 11.53 -3.05
C ALA A 186 2.04 11.53 -3.22
N VAL A 187 2.57 10.59 -4.00
CA VAL A 187 4.02 10.42 -4.24
C VAL A 187 4.48 10.92 -5.62
N PHE A 188 3.65 11.72 -6.28
CA PHE A 188 3.90 12.33 -7.60
C PHE A 188 3.43 13.79 -7.60
N ASN A 189 3.89 14.56 -8.60
CA ASN A 189 3.55 15.97 -8.68
C ASN A 189 2.05 16.18 -8.90
N THR A 190 1.41 16.98 -8.05
CA THR A 190 -0.03 17.26 -8.08
C THR A 190 -0.30 18.65 -7.53
N ARG A 191 -1.52 19.17 -7.70
CA ARG A 191 -1.92 20.46 -7.12
C ARG A 191 -1.89 20.40 -5.59
N LYS A 192 -1.69 21.55 -4.96
CA LYS A 192 -1.81 21.67 -3.50
C LYS A 192 -3.24 21.35 -3.03
N VAL A 193 -3.35 20.75 -1.85
CA VAL A 193 -4.60 20.59 -1.09
C VAL A 193 -4.82 21.85 -0.25
N HIS A 194 -6.03 22.39 -0.23
CA HIS A 194 -6.36 23.59 0.54
C HIS A 194 -6.95 23.17 1.89
N LEU A 195 -6.33 23.58 2.98
CA LEU A 195 -6.76 23.19 4.32
C LEU A 195 -7.51 24.33 4.98
N ASP A 196 -8.72 24.04 5.49
CA ASP A 196 -9.43 24.93 6.40
C ASP A 196 -8.91 24.72 7.83
N ALA A 197 -8.09 25.66 8.30
CA ALA A 197 -7.52 25.64 9.63
C ALA A 197 -8.58 25.68 10.74
N GLU A 198 -9.68 26.41 10.54
CA GLU A 198 -10.74 26.49 11.55
C GLU A 198 -11.40 25.12 11.73
N SER A 199 -11.74 24.46 10.62
CA SER A 199 -12.30 23.09 10.63
C SER A 199 -11.37 22.11 11.35
N ILE A 200 -10.06 22.13 11.02
CA ILE A 200 -9.06 21.25 11.67
C ILE A 200 -9.02 21.49 13.19
N VAL A 201 -8.94 22.75 13.62
CA VAL A 201 -8.83 23.10 15.04
C VAL A 201 -10.12 22.77 15.79
N ARG A 202 -11.28 23.18 15.27
CA ARG A 202 -12.58 22.95 15.93
C ARG A 202 -13.00 21.50 15.98
N ARG A 203 -12.62 20.70 14.97
CA ARG A 203 -12.92 19.27 14.92
C ARG A 203 -11.79 18.41 15.46
N LEU A 204 -10.71 18.98 15.98
CA LEU A 204 -9.57 18.23 16.54
C LEU A 204 -8.99 17.19 15.55
N LEU A 205 -8.89 17.55 14.27
CA LEU A 205 -8.45 16.63 13.23
C LEU A 205 -6.93 16.43 13.28
N THR A 206 -6.48 15.22 12.97
CA THR A 206 -5.06 14.91 12.76
C THR A 206 -4.82 14.49 11.32
N ILE A 207 -3.78 15.04 10.69
CA ILE A 207 -3.36 14.66 9.34
C ILE A 207 -1.95 14.06 9.41
N LYS A 208 -1.76 12.87 8.86
CA LYS A 208 -0.48 12.14 8.84
C LYS A 208 -0.13 11.75 7.42
N GLY A 209 1.12 11.95 7.02
CA GLY A 209 1.65 11.47 5.74
C GLY A 209 2.53 10.24 5.92
N LEU A 210 2.46 9.29 5.00
CA LEU A 210 3.35 8.14 4.94
C LEU A 210 4.02 8.02 3.57
N HIS A 211 5.32 7.75 3.58
CA HIS A 211 6.07 7.33 2.42
C HIS A 211 6.72 5.98 2.72
N ASN A 212 6.44 4.96 1.90
CA ASN A 212 6.81 3.56 2.13
C ASN A 212 6.42 3.07 3.53
N TYR A 213 7.39 2.63 4.34
CA TYR A 213 7.18 1.93 5.61
C TYR A 213 8.51 1.76 6.37
N ASN A 214 8.48 1.31 7.63
CA ASN A 214 9.66 0.94 8.42
C ASN A 214 9.84 -0.58 8.56
N PHE A 215 10.91 -1.05 9.22
CA PHE A 215 11.18 -2.49 9.32
C PHE A 215 10.09 -3.26 10.07
N GLU A 216 9.48 -2.68 11.09
CA GLU A 216 8.38 -3.29 11.86
C GLU A 216 7.12 -3.44 10.99
N ASP A 217 6.81 -2.44 10.16
CA ASP A 217 5.69 -2.49 9.21
C ASP A 217 5.88 -3.61 8.18
N PHE A 218 7.12 -3.87 7.76
CA PHE A 218 7.45 -4.98 6.88
C PHE A 218 7.19 -6.34 7.55
N VAL A 219 7.54 -6.48 8.83
CA VAL A 219 7.23 -7.69 9.62
C VAL A 219 5.72 -7.90 9.70
N VAL A 220 4.97 -6.85 10.06
CA VAL A 220 3.50 -6.90 10.14
C VAL A 220 2.88 -7.28 8.80
N ALA A 221 3.45 -6.82 7.68
CA ALA A 221 2.96 -7.17 6.35
C ALA A 221 3.19 -8.64 5.97
N VAL A 222 4.36 -9.19 6.32
CA VAL A 222 4.63 -10.62 6.12
C VAL A 222 3.67 -11.47 6.95
N GLU A 223 3.51 -11.12 8.24
CA GLU A 223 2.61 -11.82 9.15
C GLU A 223 1.15 -11.75 8.69
N PHE A 224 0.70 -10.57 8.25
CA PHE A 224 -0.64 -10.38 7.70
C PHE A 224 -0.90 -11.34 6.54
N ILE A 225 -0.04 -11.33 5.51
CA ILE A 225 -0.23 -12.21 4.35
C ILE A 225 -0.17 -13.68 4.74
N CYS A 226 0.73 -14.09 5.64
CA CYS A 226 0.76 -15.48 6.11
C CYS A 226 -0.52 -15.90 6.84
N GLN A 227 -1.24 -14.97 7.46
CA GLN A 227 -2.47 -15.24 8.20
C GLN A 227 -3.75 -15.09 7.36
N SER A 228 -3.66 -14.46 6.19
CA SER A 228 -4.84 -13.96 5.48
C SER A 228 -4.87 -14.24 3.99
N HIS A 229 -3.85 -14.90 3.44
CA HIS A 229 -3.79 -15.19 2.00
C HIS A 229 -4.88 -16.15 1.52
N ASP A 230 -5.44 -16.94 2.43
CA ASP A 230 -6.56 -17.86 2.24
C ASP A 230 -7.92 -17.25 2.65
N VAL A 231 -7.90 -16.15 3.41
CA VAL A 231 -9.11 -15.40 3.82
C VAL A 231 -9.55 -14.39 2.77
N PHE A 232 -8.59 -13.69 2.14
CA PHE A 232 -8.87 -12.67 1.12
C PHE A 232 -8.25 -13.06 -0.23
N PRO A 233 -8.90 -12.76 -1.36
CA PRO A 233 -8.47 -13.26 -2.66
C PRO A 233 -7.35 -12.40 -3.28
N PHE A 234 -6.19 -12.28 -2.63
CA PHE A 234 -5.08 -11.46 -3.12
C PHE A 234 -4.54 -11.88 -4.48
N GLU A 235 -4.76 -13.12 -4.91
CA GLU A 235 -4.43 -13.52 -6.28
C GLU A 235 -5.26 -12.75 -7.32
N GLN A 236 -6.51 -12.37 -7.02
CA GLN A 236 -7.37 -11.66 -7.97
C GLN A 236 -6.93 -10.22 -8.25
N VAL A 237 -6.16 -9.59 -7.34
CA VAL A 237 -5.60 -8.26 -7.59
C VAL A 237 -4.34 -8.31 -8.45
N ILE A 238 -3.81 -9.51 -8.69
CA ILE A 238 -2.74 -9.80 -9.62
C ILE A 238 -3.42 -10.13 -10.94
N GLY A 239 -3.35 -9.18 -11.89
CA GLY A 239 -4.03 -9.30 -13.17
C GLY A 239 -3.35 -10.35 -14.04
N LYS A 240 -2.67 -9.90 -15.10
CA LYS A 240 -1.93 -10.79 -15.98
C LYS A 240 -0.51 -11.00 -15.46
N GLU A 241 -0.04 -12.25 -15.54
CA GLU A 241 1.37 -12.59 -15.36
C GLU A 241 2.05 -12.79 -16.71
N PHE A 242 3.33 -12.43 -16.76
CA PHE A 242 4.21 -12.64 -17.92
C PHE A 242 5.49 -13.31 -17.45
N VAL A 243 6.11 -14.09 -18.34
CA VAL A 243 7.45 -14.63 -18.10
C VAL A 243 8.48 -13.51 -18.15
N LEU A 244 9.62 -13.68 -17.45
CA LEU A 244 10.71 -12.70 -17.45
C LEU A 244 11.14 -12.25 -18.86
N ALA A 245 11.17 -13.17 -19.83
CA ALA A 245 11.51 -12.86 -21.22
C ALA A 245 10.55 -11.85 -21.89
N SER A 246 9.29 -11.80 -21.45
CA SER A 246 8.23 -10.91 -21.96
C SER A 246 8.06 -9.64 -21.11
N THR A 247 9.11 -9.19 -20.42
CA THR A 247 9.05 -8.00 -19.55
C THR A 247 8.57 -6.75 -20.30
N ASN A 248 8.99 -6.53 -21.55
CA ASN A 248 8.55 -5.38 -22.34
C ASN A 248 7.03 -5.42 -22.61
N GLU A 249 6.49 -6.57 -23.00
CA GLU A 249 5.05 -6.77 -23.21
C GLU A 249 4.26 -6.55 -21.91
N ALA A 250 4.83 -6.96 -20.77
CA ALA A 250 4.23 -6.75 -19.46
C ALA A 250 4.10 -5.25 -19.13
N PHE A 251 5.13 -4.45 -19.45
CA PHE A 251 5.08 -2.99 -19.31
C PHE A 251 4.05 -2.35 -20.24
N GLU A 252 4.04 -2.74 -21.52
CA GLU A 252 3.03 -2.26 -22.48
C GLU A 252 1.60 -2.58 -22.01
N TYR A 253 1.39 -3.80 -21.53
CA TYR A 253 0.11 -4.22 -20.96
C TYR A 253 -0.27 -3.38 -19.73
N ALA A 254 0.68 -3.15 -18.81
CA ALA A 254 0.45 -2.34 -17.62
C ALA A 254 0.02 -0.90 -17.98
N VAL A 255 0.66 -0.29 -18.98
CA VAL A 255 0.35 1.07 -19.46
C VAL A 255 -1.01 1.13 -20.13
N ASN A 256 -1.31 0.18 -21.02
CA ASN A 256 -2.52 0.19 -21.85
C ASN A 256 -3.78 -0.18 -21.06
N TYR A 257 -3.70 -1.21 -20.21
CA TYR A 257 -4.86 -1.78 -19.53
C TYR A 257 -5.02 -1.32 -18.08
N LYS A 258 -3.96 -0.77 -17.48
CA LYS A 258 -3.95 -0.25 -16.10
C LYS A 258 -4.57 -1.23 -15.08
N PRO A 259 -4.17 -2.51 -15.08
CA PRO A 259 -4.62 -3.48 -14.08
C PRO A 259 -4.16 -3.05 -12.68
N LEU A 260 -4.71 -3.66 -11.63
CA LEU A 260 -4.27 -3.40 -10.25
C LEU A 260 -2.80 -3.78 -10.04
N ARG A 261 -2.38 -4.91 -10.63
CA ARG A 261 -0.99 -5.39 -10.63
C ARG A 261 -0.73 -6.26 -11.84
N VAL A 262 0.50 -6.20 -12.37
CA VAL A 262 1.04 -7.15 -13.35
C VAL A 262 2.12 -7.96 -12.65
N GLY A 263 2.09 -9.29 -12.84
CA GLY A 263 3.11 -10.18 -12.32
C GLY A 263 4.19 -10.49 -13.35
N ILE A 264 5.42 -10.67 -12.89
CA ILE A 264 6.48 -11.29 -13.67
C ILE A 264 6.83 -12.58 -12.96
N ASN A 265 6.69 -13.70 -13.65
CA ASN A 265 7.09 -15.00 -13.16
C ASN A 265 8.39 -15.45 -13.83
N PHE A 266 9.05 -16.36 -13.14
CA PHE A 266 10.19 -17.08 -13.67
C PHE A 266 9.64 -18.47 -13.98
N GLU A 267 9.52 -18.83 -15.26
CA GLU A 267 9.47 -20.24 -15.62
C GLU A 267 10.79 -20.84 -15.15
N LEU A 268 10.78 -21.43 -13.96
CA LEU A 268 11.85 -22.29 -13.50
C LEU A 268 11.72 -23.57 -14.33
N PHE A 269 12.69 -23.80 -15.20
CA PHE A 269 12.88 -25.09 -15.87
C PHE A 269 12.93 -26.24 -14.86
#